data_AF-A0A0K9PAN8-F1
#
_entry.id   AF-A0A0K9PAN8-F1
#
_cell.length_a   1.000
_cell.length_b   1.000
_cell.length_c   1.000
_cell.angle_alpha   90.00
_cell.angle_beta   90.00
_cell.angle_gamma   90.00
#
_symmetry.space_group_name_H-M   'P 1'
#
loop_
_entity.id
_entity.type
_entity.pdbx_description
1 polymer ?
#
loop_
_entity_poly.entity_id
_entity_poly.type
_entity_poly.pdbx_seq_one_letter_code
_entity_poly.pdbx_strand_id
1 'polypeptide(L)'
;MIPGYGHPLTLEMSDAVEAAKLMLFECRGFEPVDFLFGDNWKAESIWGTKFDIDLSDSDFVEYDEKGESPVGISNTKAYFQVAQKSRGHVKYI
;
A
#
# COMPACT_ATOMS: atom_id res chain seq x y z
N MET A 1 -12.16 -6.64 -6.82
CA MET A 1 -10.69 -6.60 -6.91
C MET A 1 -10.24 -7.68 -7.88
N ILE A 2 -9.27 -7.40 -8.76
CA ILE A 2 -8.64 -8.36 -9.66
C ILE A 2 -7.29 -8.75 -9.06
N PRO A 3 -7.09 -10.02 -8.63
CA PRO A 3 -5.83 -10.48 -8.07
C PRO A 3 -4.65 -10.38 -9.05
N GLY A 4 -3.43 -10.27 -8.52
CA GLY A 4 -2.19 -10.28 -9.32
C GLY A 4 -1.79 -8.94 -9.95
N TYR A 5 -2.59 -7.88 -9.75
CA TYR A 5 -2.26 -6.54 -10.22
C TYR A 5 -1.64 -5.63 -9.16
N GLY A 6 -1.66 -6.03 -7.88
CA GLY A 6 -1.09 -5.27 -6.78
C GLY A 6 0.40 -5.51 -6.56
N HIS A 7 1.11 -4.52 -6.05
CA HIS A 7 2.51 -4.60 -5.63
C HIS A 7 2.67 -3.99 -4.22
N PRO A 8 3.52 -4.56 -3.36
CA PRO A 8 3.84 -3.94 -2.06
C PRO A 8 4.42 -2.54 -2.25
N LEU A 9 4.14 -1.63 -1.32
CA LEU A 9 4.89 -0.38 -1.20
C LEU A 9 6.28 -0.70 -0.65
N THR A 10 7.32 -0.22 -1.31
CA THR A 10 8.71 -0.39 -0.87
C THR A 10 9.25 0.89 -0.24
N LEU A 11 10.35 0.77 0.50
CA LEU A 11 11.05 1.93 1.06
C LEU A 11 11.51 2.89 -0.04
N GLU A 12 12.06 2.37 -1.14
CA GLU A 12 12.51 3.18 -2.29
C GLU A 12 11.36 4.00 -2.89
N MET A 13 10.18 3.39 -3.07
CA MET A 13 9.00 4.11 -3.55
C MET A 13 8.55 5.19 -2.56
N SER A 14 8.56 4.88 -1.26
CA SER A 14 8.22 5.84 -0.21
C SER A 14 9.17 7.04 -0.22
N ASP A 15 10.48 6.79 -0.31
CA ASP A 15 11.52 7.83 -0.36
C ASP A 15 11.39 8.70 -1.63
N ALA A 16 10.97 8.11 -2.74
CA ALA A 16 10.70 8.81 -4.00
C ALA A 16 9.32 9.49 -4.05
N VAL A 17 8.49 9.35 -3.00
CA VAL A 17 7.11 9.85 -2.94
C VAL A 17 6.25 9.27 -4.08
N GLU A 18 6.52 8.02 -4.43
CA GLU A 18 5.78 7.26 -5.43
C GLU A 18 4.68 6.42 -4.80
N ALA A 19 3.55 6.34 -5.50
CA ALA A 19 2.44 5.50 -5.07
C ALA A 19 2.61 4.07 -5.56
N ALA A 20 2.39 3.10 -4.67
CA ALA A 20 2.23 1.71 -5.07
C ALA A 20 0.80 1.43 -5.56
N LYS A 21 0.67 0.78 -6.72
CA LYS A 21 -0.60 0.18 -7.11
C LYS A 21 -0.85 -1.03 -6.21
N LEU A 22 -1.71 -0.86 -5.21
CA LEU A 22 -2.07 -1.93 -4.28
C LEU A 22 -3.15 -2.86 -4.84
N MET A 23 -4.15 -2.31 -5.54
CA MET A 23 -5.33 -3.05 -5.98
C MET A 23 -5.81 -2.54 -7.35
N LEU A 24 -6.45 -3.43 -8.11
CA LEU A 24 -7.20 -3.08 -9.31
C LEU A 24 -8.64 -3.57 -9.14
N PHE A 25 -9.62 -2.73 -9.49
CA PHE A 25 -11.03 -3.07 -9.40
C PHE A 25 -11.65 -3.09 -10.79
N GLU A 26 -12.50 -4.10 -11.06
CA GLU A 26 -13.42 -4.05 -12.18
C GLU A 26 -14.72 -3.43 -11.70
N CYS A 27 -14.97 -2.20 -12.13
CA CYS A 27 -16.09 -1.38 -11.69
C CYS A 27 -17.26 -1.48 -12.70
N ARG A 28 -18.47 -1.80 -12.23
CA ARG A 28 -19.69 -1.88 -13.04
C ARG A 28 -20.81 -1.12 -12.34
N GLY A 29 -20.95 0.17 -12.66
CA GLY A 29 -21.98 1.05 -12.06
C GLY A 29 -21.61 1.67 -10.71
N PHE A 30 -20.42 1.40 -10.19
CA PHE A 30 -19.88 1.99 -8.96
C PHE A 30 -18.39 2.21 -9.10
N GLU A 31 -17.88 3.33 -8.60
CA GLU A 31 -16.45 3.64 -8.59
C GLU A 31 -16.00 3.92 -7.15
N PRO A 32 -14.85 3.38 -6.71
CA PRO A 32 -14.30 3.71 -5.41
C PRO A 32 -13.80 5.16 -5.42
N VAL A 33 -14.18 5.92 -4.39
CA VAL A 33 -13.85 7.35 -4.26
C VAL A 33 -12.89 7.62 -3.11
N ASP A 34 -12.80 6.72 -2.14
CA ASP A 34 -11.96 6.87 -0.95
C ASP A 34 -11.54 5.50 -0.39
N PHE A 35 -10.48 5.49 0.41
CA PHE A 35 -9.92 4.30 1.02
C PHE A 35 -9.62 4.55 2.50
N LEU A 36 -10.25 3.75 3.36
CA LEU A 36 -9.98 3.76 4.79
C LEU A 36 -8.94 2.69 5.09
N PHE A 37 -7.81 3.13 5.66
CA PHE A 37 -6.83 2.21 6.23
C PHE A 37 -7.39 1.59 7.52
N GLY A 38 -7.08 0.32 7.75
CA GLY A 38 -7.49 -0.44 8.92
C GLY A 38 -6.38 -1.38 9.36
N ASP A 39 -6.76 -2.54 9.90
CA ASP A 39 -5.84 -3.57 10.38
C ASP A 39 -5.39 -4.54 9.27
N ASN A 40 -4.63 -5.56 9.66
CA ASN A 40 -4.18 -6.67 8.81
C ASN A 40 -3.15 -6.31 7.72
N TRP A 41 -2.49 -5.15 7.82
CA TRP A 41 -1.31 -4.87 7.01
C TRP A 41 -0.13 -5.70 7.50
N LYS A 42 0.80 -5.99 6.58
CA LYS A 42 2.03 -6.70 6.90
C LYS A 42 3.20 -5.95 6.30
N ALA A 43 4.28 -5.80 7.07
CA ALA A 43 5.54 -5.29 6.57
C ALA A 43 6.70 -6.12 7.09
N GLU A 44 7.83 -5.98 6.42
CA GLU A 44 9.12 -6.51 6.83
C GLU A 44 10.11 -5.35 6.86
N SER A 45 10.85 -5.19 7.97
CA SER A 45 11.89 -4.19 8.06
C SER A 45 13.08 -4.53 7.17
N ILE A 46 14.00 -3.57 6.99
CA ILE A 46 15.27 -3.81 6.28
C ILE A 46 16.14 -4.89 6.94
N TRP A 47 15.86 -5.22 8.21
CA TRP A 47 16.56 -6.27 8.97
C TRP A 47 15.83 -7.61 8.91
N GLY A 48 14.66 -7.69 8.28
CA GLY A 48 13.88 -8.92 8.12
C GLY A 48 12.91 -9.23 9.27
N THR A 49 12.69 -8.26 10.17
CA THR A 49 11.69 -8.39 11.23
C THR A 49 10.30 -8.14 10.64
N LYS A 50 9.34 -9.03 10.93
CA LYS A 50 7.98 -8.97 10.39
C LYS A 50 7.02 -8.35 11.38
N PHE A 51 6.13 -7.51 10.89
CA PHE A 51 5.13 -6.79 11.68
C PHE A 51 3.73 -7.03 11.09
N ASP A 52 2.75 -7.27 11.97
CA ASP A 52 1.34 -7.08 11.66
C ASP A 52 0.97 -5.65 12.08
N ILE A 53 0.34 -4.90 11.18
CA ILE A 53 0.21 -3.45 11.29
C ILE A 53 -1.27 -3.07 11.25
N ASP A 54 -1.65 -2.19 12.18
CA ASP A 54 -2.94 -1.47 12.18
C ASP A 54 -2.70 0.00 11.83
N LEU A 55 -3.40 0.46 10.79
CA LEU A 55 -3.36 1.83 10.28
C LEU A 55 -4.71 2.54 10.42
N SER A 56 -5.62 2.02 11.26
CA SER A 56 -6.90 2.68 11.57
C SER A 56 -6.71 4.08 12.17
N ASP A 57 -5.63 4.29 12.92
CA ASP A 57 -5.20 5.60 13.47
C ASP A 57 -4.22 6.36 12.55
N SER A 58 -4.06 5.93 11.29
CA SER A 58 -3.18 6.50 10.25
C SER A 58 -1.67 6.37 10.46
N ASP A 59 -1.21 6.12 11.69
CA ASP A 59 0.20 5.97 12.06
C ASP A 59 0.48 4.63 12.74
N PHE A 60 1.68 4.11 12.52
CA PHE A 60 2.24 2.93 13.18
C PHE A 60 3.67 3.24 13.60
N VAL A 61 4.02 2.97 14.85
CA VAL A 61 5.37 3.17 15.38
C VAL A 61 5.73 1.99 16.27
N GLU A 62 6.85 1.35 15.99
CA GLU A 62 7.39 0.23 16.76
C GLU A 62 8.92 0.30 16.83
N TYR A 63 9.53 -0.62 17.58
CA TYR A 63 10.99 -0.76 17.64
C TYR A 63 11.43 -2.10 17.06
N ASP A 64 12.37 -2.08 16.11
CA ASP A 64 12.97 -3.30 15.57
C ASP A 64 14.21 -3.68 16.38
N GLU A 65 14.04 -4.63 17.30
CA GLU A 65 15.11 -5.16 18.15
C GLU A 65 16.31 -5.70 17.36
N LYS A 66 16.09 -6.26 16.16
CA LYS A 66 17.19 -6.80 15.34
C LYS A 66 18.03 -5.69 14.72
N GLY A 67 17.40 -4.56 14.42
CA GLY A 67 18.03 -3.39 13.83
C GLY A 67 18.48 -2.34 14.83
N GLU A 68 18.11 -2.50 16.10
CA GLU A 68 18.29 -1.51 17.18
C GLU A 68 17.80 -0.11 16.78
N SER A 69 16.69 -0.02 16.05
CA SER A 69 16.17 1.23 15.49
C SER A 69 14.64 1.32 15.55
N PRO A 70 14.06 2.53 15.74
CA PRO A 70 12.63 2.73 15.54
C PRO A 70 12.26 2.47 14.08
N VAL A 71 11.05 1.95 13.89
CA VAL A 71 10.39 1.75 12.61
C VAL A 71 8.99 2.38 12.66
N GLY A 72 8.48 2.83 11.52
CA GLY A 72 7.14 3.38 11.50
C GLY A 72 6.59 3.63 10.11
N ILE A 73 5.28 3.78 10.05
CA ILE A 73 4.51 4.21 8.89
C ILE A 73 3.68 5.39 9.36
N SER A 74 3.67 6.48 8.60
CA SER A 74 2.87 7.66 8.91
C SER A 74 2.39 8.33 7.63
N ASN A 75 1.45 9.27 7.77
CA ASN A 75 0.97 10.10 6.64
C ASN A 75 0.50 9.24 5.45
N THR A 76 -0.22 8.17 5.75
CA THR A 76 -0.76 7.24 4.76
C THR A 76 -1.75 7.96 3.85
N LYS A 77 -1.61 7.74 2.54
CA LYS A 77 -2.48 8.34 1.51
C LYS A 77 -2.82 7.30 0.47
N ALA A 78 -4.05 7.38 -0.02
CA ALA A 78 -4.53 6.57 -1.12
C ALA A 78 -5.33 7.44 -2.08
N TYR A 79 -5.30 7.07 -3.35
CA TYR A 79 -6.15 7.65 -4.37
C TYR A 79 -6.51 6.56 -5.38
N PHE A 80 -7.59 6.79 -6.12
CA PHE A 80 -7.99 5.93 -7.22
C PHE A 80 -7.68 6.63 -8.54
N GLN A 81 -7.07 5.89 -9.46
CA GLN A 81 -6.86 6.33 -10.84
C GLN A 81 -7.57 5.36 -11.78
N VAL A 82 -8.30 5.92 -12.74
CA VAL A 82 -9.00 5.12 -13.75
C VAL A 82 -7.97 4.41 -14.62
N ALA A 83 -8.19 3.12 -14.83
CA ALA A 83 -7.30 2.28 -15.60
C ALA A 83 -8.05 1.63 -16.78
N GLN A 84 -7.53 1.81 -17.98
CA GLN A 84 -7.97 1.09 -19.18
C GLN A 84 -7.18 -0.20 -19.33
N LYS A 85 -7.89 -1.33 -19.34
CA LYS A 85 -7.31 -2.63 -19.66
C LYS A 85 -7.45 -2.91 -21.15
N SER A 86 -6.33 -2.99 -21.86
CA SER A 86 -6.28 -3.43 -23.26
C SER A 86 -5.34 -4.63 -23.41
N ARG A 87 -5.85 -5.79 -23.85
CA ARG A 87 -5.07 -7.01 -24.19
C ARG A 87 -3.83 -7.25 -23.30
N GLY A 88 -4.04 -7.42 -22.00
CA GLY A 88 -2.97 -7.75 -21.03
C GLY A 88 -2.17 -6.55 -20.50
N HIS A 89 -2.30 -5.36 -21.09
CA HIS A 89 -1.73 -4.12 -20.59
C HIS A 89 -2.77 -3.28 -19.86
N VAL A 90 -2.34 -2.65 -18.76
CA VAL A 90 -3.14 -1.66 -18.01
C VAL A 90 -2.52 -0.29 -18.30
N LYS A 91 -3.32 0.62 -18.84
CA LYS A 91 -2.94 2.04 -19.03
C LYS A 91 -3.74 2.88 -18.04
N TYR A 92 -3.06 3.77 -17.32
CA TYR A 92 -3.72 4.75 -16.46
C TYR A 92 -4.08 5.98 -17.28
N ILE A 93 -5.23 6.58 -16.99
CA ILE A 93 -5.76 7.77 -17.68
C ILE A 93 -5.67 8.97 -16.74
#